data_AF-A0A6J4VVW1-F1
#
_entry.id   AF-A0A6J4VVW1-F1
#
_cell.length_a   1.000
_cell.length_b   1.000
_cell.length_c   1.000
_cell.angle_alpha   90.00
_cell.angle_beta   90.00
_cell.angle_gamma   90.00
#
_symmetry.space_group_name_H-M   'P 1'
#
loop_
_entity.id
_entity.type
_entity.pdbx_description
1 polymer ?
#
loop_
_entity_poly.entity_id
_entity_poly.type
_entity_poly.pdbx_seq_one_letter_code
_entity_poly.pdbx_strand_id
1 'polypeptide(L)'
;VLGHGGSVRDPYFTLRLYHSRYSLPTGERATYPYRWKNEQYDQLVDQIGSTGENDPKLSELFRSAMGIWIKELPDIGLVQWFHRIPTNTTYWTGFPSEENPYINSAYWHRTSPLWIHSIKPAQ
;
A
#
# COMPACT_ATOMS: atom_id res chain seq x y z
N VAL A 1 -10.88 7.09 6.16
CA VAL A 1 -10.66 6.33 4.90
C VAL A 1 -9.37 5.56 5.06
N LEU A 2 -9.42 4.24 5.05
CA LEU A 2 -8.23 3.40 5.02
C LEU A 2 -7.87 3.22 3.55
N GLY A 3 -6.78 3.85 3.09
CA GLY A 3 -6.32 3.65 1.71
C GLY A 3 -5.66 2.28 1.54
N HIS A 4 -5.53 1.80 0.31
CA HIS A 4 -4.68 0.65 -0.02
C HIS A 4 -3.21 1.07 0.10
N GLY A 5 -2.66 1.02 1.32
CA GLY A 5 -1.22 1.18 1.60
C GLY A 5 -0.40 -0.01 1.10
N GLY A 6 -0.54 -0.31 -0.19
CA GLY A 6 -0.01 -1.50 -0.86
C GLY A 6 1.39 -1.32 -1.41
N SER A 7 1.69 -2.00 -2.51
CA SER A 7 3.01 -2.04 -3.11
C SER A 7 3.20 -0.92 -4.14
N VAL A 8 4.44 -0.43 -4.26
CA VAL A 8 4.88 0.51 -5.31
C VAL A 8 5.74 -0.16 -6.38
N ARG A 9 6.18 -1.41 -6.13
CA ARG A 9 7.12 -2.14 -6.98
C ARG A 9 6.42 -3.19 -7.85
N ASP A 10 5.44 -3.87 -7.29
CA ASP A 10 4.70 -5.00 -7.87
C ASP A 10 3.24 -4.94 -7.38
N PRO A 11 2.29 -5.77 -7.85
CA PRO A 11 0.91 -5.71 -7.35
C PRO A 11 0.68 -6.48 -6.03
N TYR A 12 1.66 -7.26 -5.56
CA TYR A 12 1.45 -8.30 -4.55
C TYR A 12 0.88 -7.74 -3.24
N PHE A 13 1.53 -6.73 -2.63
CA PHE A 13 1.06 -6.24 -1.32
C PHE A 13 -0.31 -5.57 -1.40
N THR A 14 -0.70 -5.03 -2.56
CA THR A 14 -2.03 -4.45 -2.77
C THR A 14 -3.09 -5.53 -2.87
N LEU A 15 -2.87 -6.57 -3.67
CA LEU A 15 -3.82 -7.68 -3.82
C LEU A 15 -3.97 -8.49 -2.53
N ARG A 16 -2.85 -8.70 -1.82
CA ARG A 16 -2.80 -9.45 -0.56
C ARG A 16 -3.67 -8.86 0.55
N LEU A 17 -4.05 -7.58 0.48
CA LEU A 17 -4.98 -6.96 1.42
C LEU A 17 -6.33 -7.70 1.46
N TYR A 18 -6.71 -8.35 0.36
CA TYR A 18 -7.97 -9.05 0.17
C TYR A 18 -7.89 -10.57 0.41
N HIS A 19 -6.71 -11.09 0.75
CA HIS A 19 -6.55 -12.53 0.96
C HIS A 19 -7.40 -12.99 2.17
N SER A 20 -8.17 -14.06 1.99
CA SER A 20 -9.13 -14.59 2.96
C SER A 20 -8.53 -14.95 4.33
N ARG A 21 -7.20 -15.17 4.43
CA ARG A 21 -6.49 -15.37 5.71
C ARG A 21 -6.62 -14.19 6.67
N TYR A 22 -6.97 -13.01 6.16
CA TYR A 22 -7.24 -11.82 6.96
C TYR A 22 -8.74 -11.62 7.26
N SER A 23 -9.61 -12.49 6.77
CA SER A 23 -11.06 -12.39 6.92
C SER A 23 -11.53 -13.19 8.15
N LEU A 24 -11.72 -12.45 9.24
CA LEU A 24 -12.27 -12.94 10.51
C LEU A 24 -13.79 -12.68 10.60
N PRO A 25 -14.52 -13.34 11.51
CA PRO A 25 -15.93 -13.04 11.75
C PRO A 25 -16.21 -11.55 12.04
N THR A 26 -17.43 -11.12 11.71
CA THR A 26 -17.90 -9.77 12.07
C THR A 26 -17.91 -9.62 13.59
N GLY A 27 -17.40 -8.49 14.09
CA GLY A 27 -17.22 -8.24 15.52
C GLY A 27 -15.79 -8.51 16.02
N GLU A 28 -14.99 -9.26 15.27
CA GLU A 28 -13.58 -9.48 15.61
C GLU A 28 -12.67 -8.45 14.93
N ARG A 29 -11.63 -8.03 15.66
CA ARG A 29 -10.59 -7.13 15.13
C ARG A 29 -9.72 -7.91 14.13
N ALA A 30 -9.84 -7.57 12.85
CA ALA A 30 -8.99 -8.10 11.80
C ALA A 30 -7.94 -7.09 11.33
N THR A 31 -6.90 -7.59 10.67
CA THR A 31 -5.85 -6.78 10.05
C THR A 31 -6.38 -5.87 8.95
N TYR A 32 -7.33 -6.36 8.15
CA TYR A 32 -7.97 -5.62 7.05
C TYR A 32 -9.51 -5.67 7.17
N PRO A 33 -10.23 -4.67 6.61
CA PRO A 33 -11.66 -4.51 6.86
C PRO A 33 -12.57 -5.34 5.93
N TYR A 34 -12.07 -5.89 4.82
CA TYR A 34 -12.94 -6.29 3.69
C TYR A 34 -13.89 -7.44 3.96
N ARG A 35 -13.56 -8.38 4.88
CA ARG A 35 -14.37 -9.58 5.22
C ARG A 35 -14.73 -10.48 4.02
N TRP A 36 -14.28 -10.16 2.82
CA TRP A 36 -14.41 -10.94 1.61
C TRP A 36 -13.50 -12.17 1.63
N LYS A 37 -13.95 -13.24 0.96
CA LYS A 37 -13.22 -14.50 0.83
C LYS A 37 -13.47 -15.05 -0.56
N ASN A 38 -12.39 -15.41 -1.26
CA ASN A 38 -12.46 -16.08 -2.56
C ASN A 38 -11.22 -16.95 -2.75
N GLU A 39 -11.39 -18.28 -2.75
CA GLU A 39 -10.29 -19.23 -2.77
C GLU A 39 -9.47 -19.16 -4.07
N GLN A 40 -10.13 -18.95 -5.21
CA GLN A 40 -9.44 -18.81 -6.49
C GLN A 40 -8.58 -17.54 -6.52
N TYR A 41 -9.08 -16.44 -5.96
CA TYR A 41 -8.31 -15.21 -5.81
C TYR A 41 -7.10 -15.43 -4.89
N ASP A 42 -7.28 -16.09 -3.75
CA ASP A 42 -6.19 -16.39 -2.81
C ASP A 42 -5.05 -17.15 -3.50
N GLN A 43 -5.37 -18.21 -4.25
CA GLN A 43 -4.39 -19.01 -4.99
C GLN A 43 -3.61 -18.19 -6.03
N LEU A 44 -4.28 -17.26 -6.72
CA LEU A 44 -3.62 -16.36 -7.67
C LEU A 44 -2.67 -15.39 -6.95
N VAL A 45 -3.10 -14.83 -5.83
CA VAL A 45 -2.28 -13.91 -5.02
C VAL A 45 -1.05 -14.62 -4.44
N ASP A 46 -1.18 -15.87 -4.01
CA ASP A 46 -0.05 -16.67 -3.53
C ASP A 46 0.96 -16.95 -4.64
N GLN A 47 0.50 -17.27 -5.86
CA GLN A 47 1.39 -17.41 -7.03
C GLN A 47 2.10 -16.09 -7.35
N ILE A 48 1.38 -14.96 -7.33
CA ILE A 48 1.96 -13.62 -7.51
C ILE A 48 3.07 -13.36 -6.48
N GLY A 49 2.87 -13.76 -5.22
CA GLY A 49 3.87 -13.60 -4.15
C GLY A 49 5.16 -14.40 -4.37
N SER A 50 5.12 -15.43 -5.20
CA SER A 50 6.28 -16.25 -5.60
C SER A 50 6.84 -15.90 -6.99
N THR A 51 6.19 -14.99 -7.72
CA THR A 51 6.58 -14.63 -9.09
C THR A 51 7.51 -13.41 -9.08
N GLY A 52 8.61 -13.47 -9.83
CA GLY A 52 9.55 -12.36 -9.94
C GLY A 52 8.93 -11.13 -10.59
N GLU A 53 9.37 -9.93 -10.19
CA GLU A 53 8.83 -8.65 -10.69
C GLU A 53 8.95 -8.50 -12.22
N ASN A 54 10.00 -9.07 -12.81
CA ASN A 54 10.28 -9.01 -14.25
C ASN A 54 9.78 -10.25 -15.00
N ASP A 55 9.12 -11.19 -14.33
CA ASP A 55 8.57 -12.38 -14.97
C ASP A 55 7.27 -12.00 -15.71
N PRO A 56 7.17 -12.24 -17.02
CA PRO A 56 5.97 -11.92 -17.79
C PRO A 56 4.69 -12.57 -17.24
N LYS A 57 4.80 -13.72 -16.55
CA LYS A 57 3.68 -14.41 -15.90
C LYS A 57 3.00 -13.54 -14.84
N LEU A 58 3.73 -12.61 -14.21
CA LEU A 58 3.18 -11.71 -13.18
C LEU A 58 1.97 -10.92 -13.72
N SER A 59 2.07 -10.44 -14.96
CA SER A 59 1.01 -9.66 -15.60
C SER A 59 -0.24 -10.49 -15.87
N GLU A 60 -0.08 -11.75 -16.27
CA GLU A 60 -1.20 -12.67 -16.52
C GLU A 60 -1.93 -13.05 -15.23
N LEU A 61 -1.16 -13.36 -14.17
CA LEU A 61 -1.71 -13.64 -12.85
C LEU A 61 -2.45 -12.42 -12.28
N PHE A 62 -1.85 -11.23 -12.41
CA PHE A 62 -2.48 -9.97 -11.99
C PHE A 62 -3.82 -9.76 -12.69
N ARG A 63 -3.88 -9.89 -14.02
CA ARG A 63 -5.13 -9.74 -14.78
C ARG A 63 -6.19 -10.75 -14.35
N SER A 64 -5.78 -11.98 -14.07
CA SER A 64 -6.70 -13.03 -13.60
C SER A 64 -7.27 -12.71 -12.21
N ALA A 65 -6.42 -12.28 -11.28
CA ALA A 65 -6.84 -11.89 -9.93
C ALA A 65 -7.76 -10.67 -9.96
N MET A 66 -7.41 -9.65 -10.75
CA MET A 66 -8.22 -8.46 -10.93
C MET A 66 -9.55 -8.74 -11.64
N GLY A 67 -9.60 -9.71 -12.54
CA GLY A 67 -10.86 -10.13 -13.17
C GLY A 67 -11.89 -10.60 -12.13
N ILE A 68 -11.46 -11.38 -11.14
CA ILE A 68 -12.31 -11.78 -10.00
C ILE A 68 -12.67 -10.55 -9.16
N TRP A 69 -11.67 -9.76 -8.78
CA TRP A 69 -11.86 -8.60 -7.89
C TRP A 69 -12.83 -7.58 -8.48
N ILE A 70 -12.74 -7.27 -9.77
CA ILE A 70 -13.63 -6.31 -10.44
C ILE A 70 -15.06 -6.87 -10.53
N LYS A 71 -15.19 -8.17 -10.79
CA LYS A 71 -16.50 -8.83 -10.90
C LYS A 71 -17.25 -8.86 -9.56
N GLU A 72 -16.53 -9.10 -8.47
CA GLU A 72 -17.12 -9.23 -7.13
C GLU A 72 -17.10 -7.93 -6.32
N LEU A 73 -16.27 -6.97 -6.73
CA LEU A 73 -16.14 -5.61 -6.22
C LEU A 73 -16.16 -5.53 -4.68
N PRO A 74 -15.21 -6.20 -3.98
CA PRO A 74 -15.20 -6.23 -2.51
C PRO A 74 -14.85 -4.86 -1.88
N ASP A 75 -14.37 -3.92 -2.69
CA ASP A 75 -14.15 -2.53 -2.32
C ASP A 75 -14.28 -1.64 -3.57
N ILE A 76 -14.54 -0.35 -3.39
CA ILE A 76 -14.75 0.61 -4.49
C ILE A 76 -13.68 1.70 -4.41
N GLY A 77 -12.71 1.63 -5.32
CA GLY A 77 -11.69 2.67 -5.47
C GLY A 77 -12.28 3.96 -6.03
N LEU A 78 -12.28 5.03 -5.25
CA LEU A 78 -12.83 6.34 -5.66
C LEU A 78 -11.75 7.34 -6.09
N VAL A 79 -10.66 7.41 -5.32
CA VAL A 79 -9.62 8.42 -5.51
C VAL A 79 -8.25 7.84 -5.16
N GLN A 80 -7.21 8.32 -5.85
CA GLN A 80 -5.85 8.17 -5.38
C GLN A 80 -5.58 9.24 -4.32
N TRP A 81 -5.15 8.81 -3.12
CA TRP A 81 -4.91 9.74 -2.04
C TRP A 81 -3.55 10.43 -2.18
N PHE A 82 -3.54 11.76 -2.27
CA PHE A 82 -2.33 12.54 -2.30
C PHE A 82 -1.79 12.83 -0.90
N HIS A 83 -0.50 12.56 -0.70
CA HIS A 83 0.26 12.92 0.48
C HIS A 83 0.45 14.45 0.56
N ARG A 84 -0.54 15.15 1.11
CA ARG A 84 -0.49 16.61 1.34
C ARG A 84 0.01 16.87 2.75
N ILE A 85 1.33 17.00 2.90
CA ILE A 85 1.99 17.09 4.20
C ILE A 85 2.78 18.40 4.27
N PRO A 86 2.18 19.49 4.80
CA PRO A 86 2.90 20.73 4.99
C PRO A 86 3.98 20.57 6.06
N THR A 87 5.16 21.13 5.81
CA THR A 87 6.27 21.18 6.76
C THR A 87 6.53 22.63 7.14
N ASN A 88 6.84 22.87 8.42
CA ASN A 88 7.17 24.20 8.92
C ASN A 88 8.68 24.32 9.07
N THR A 89 9.27 25.35 8.47
CA THR A 89 10.72 25.57 8.44
C THR A 89 11.24 26.60 9.44
N THR A 90 10.41 27.12 10.35
CA THR A 90 10.81 28.11 11.36
C THR A 90 11.94 27.62 12.27
N TYR A 91 11.92 26.33 12.67
CA TYR A 91 12.90 25.77 13.60
C TYR A 91 13.72 24.61 13.02
N TRP A 92 13.25 24.01 11.93
CA TRP A 92 13.86 22.83 11.33
C TRP A 92 13.94 22.99 9.82
N THR A 93 15.06 22.61 9.22
CA THR A 93 15.28 22.65 7.77
C THR A 93 15.71 21.28 7.26
N GLY A 94 15.74 21.11 5.93
CA GLY A 94 16.13 19.85 5.30
C GLY A 94 15.03 18.79 5.21
N PHE A 95 13.76 19.18 5.40
CA PHE A 95 12.63 18.30 5.10
C PHE A 95 12.71 17.84 3.65
N PRO A 96 12.23 16.62 3.34
CA PRO A 96 12.13 16.19 1.95
C PRO A 96 11.20 17.12 1.17
N SER A 97 11.60 17.44 -0.06
CA SER A 97 10.87 18.29 -0.98
C SER A 97 11.00 17.75 -2.41
N GLU A 98 10.41 18.43 -3.38
CA GLU A 98 10.61 18.10 -4.80
C GLU A 98 12.08 18.28 -5.22
N GLU A 99 12.76 19.31 -4.69
CA GLU A 99 14.17 19.58 -4.97
C GLU A 99 15.13 18.63 -4.24
N ASN A 100 14.70 18.05 -3.12
CA ASN A 100 15.47 17.06 -2.36
C ASN A 100 14.60 15.84 -1.97
N PRO A 101 14.27 14.95 -2.93
CA PRO A 101 13.25 13.91 -2.77
C PRO A 101 13.79 12.61 -2.16
N TYR A 102 14.58 12.69 -1.09
CA TYR A 102 15.23 11.51 -0.50
C TYR A 102 14.26 10.55 0.22
N ILE A 103 13.09 11.03 0.66
CA ILE A 103 11.97 10.22 1.18
C ILE A 103 10.69 11.07 1.17
N ASN A 104 9.53 10.50 1.52
CA ASN A 104 8.31 11.29 1.77
C ASN A 104 8.28 11.84 3.22
N SER A 105 7.64 12.99 3.43
CA SER A 105 7.54 13.66 4.74
C SER A 105 6.43 13.11 5.67
N ALA A 106 5.79 11.98 5.34
CA ALA A 106 4.67 11.47 6.12
C ALA A 106 5.16 10.94 7.47
N TYR A 107 4.83 11.64 8.55
CA TYR A 107 5.26 11.26 9.90
C TYR A 107 4.65 9.93 10.38
N TRP A 108 3.50 9.52 9.82
CA TRP A 108 2.85 8.25 10.12
C TRP A 108 3.40 7.05 9.31
N HIS A 109 4.27 7.28 8.32
CA HIS A 109 4.91 6.17 7.60
C HIS A 109 6.01 5.55 8.45
N ARG A 110 6.26 4.24 8.26
CA ARG A 110 7.40 3.53 8.86
C ARG A 110 8.76 4.11 8.46
N THR A 111 8.80 4.89 7.39
CA THR A 111 9.99 5.59 6.90
C THR A 111 10.21 6.95 7.55
N SER A 112 9.33 7.41 8.43
CA SER A 112 9.47 8.74 9.06
C SER A 112 10.77 8.96 9.82
N PRO A 113 11.38 7.95 10.50
CA PRO A 113 12.68 8.15 11.15
C PRO A 113 13.76 8.63 10.18
N LEU A 114 13.71 8.25 8.90
CA LEU A 114 14.72 8.64 7.91
C LEU A 114 14.80 10.16 7.72
N TRP A 115 13.67 10.85 7.59
CA TRP A 115 13.70 12.32 7.48
C TRP A 115 13.86 13.00 8.83
N ILE A 116 13.34 12.41 9.92
CA ILE A 116 13.55 12.96 11.28
C ILE A 116 15.04 13.01 11.62
N HIS A 117 15.81 12.01 11.22
CA HIS A 117 17.27 12.00 11.43
C HIS A 117 18.05 12.89 10.45
N SER A 118 17.41 13.33 9.36
CA SER A 118 18.06 14.10 8.29
C SER A 118 17.86 15.61 8.41
N ILE A 119 16.79 16.05 9.07
CA ILE A 119 16.52 17.47 9.32
C ILE A 119 17.51 18.07 10.32
N LYS A 120 17.70 19.38 10.25
CA LYS A 120 18.64 20.13 11.09
C LYS A 120 17.94 21.34 11.73
N PRO A 121 18.40 21.81 12.89
CA PRO A 121 17.99 23.12 13.40
C PRO A 121 18.16 24.20 12.33
N ALA A 122 17.23 25.15 12.26
CA ALA A 122 17.33 26.30 11.37
C ALA A 122 18.41 27.31 11.81
N GLN A 123 18.88 27.19 13.07
CA GLN A 123 19.91 28.02 13.72
C GLN A 123 20.89 27.15 14.50
#